data_AF-A0A4S2IYM4-F1
#
_entry.id   AF-A0A4S2IYM4-F1
#
_cell.length_a   1.000
_cell.length_b   1.000
_cell.length_c   1.000
_cell.angle_alpha   90.00
_cell.angle_beta   90.00
_cell.angle_gamma   90.00
#
_symmetry.space_group_name_H-M   'P 1'
#
loop_
_entity.id
_entity.type
_entity.pdbx_description
1 polymer ?
#
loop_
_entity_poly.entity_id
_entity_poly.type
_entity_poly.pdbx_seq_one_letter_code
_entity_poly.pdbx_strand_id
1 'polypeptide(L)' 'MQFWLSNLPADTPLATLVRTAKLRWRIENDYREMKQVLGLAHFEGRTWRGWHHHVTLVSVAHAFCTLQRITRSPKETAPA' A
#
# COMPACT_ATOMS: atom_id res chain seq x y z
N MET A 1 -6.62 -21.10 14.70
CA MET A 1 -7.31 -21.20 13.39
C MET A 1 -7.56 -19.79 12.89
N GLN A 2 -7.14 -19.45 11.67
CA GLN A 2 -7.39 -18.12 11.08
C GLN A 2 -8.49 -18.24 10.02
N PHE A 3 -9.57 -17.48 10.17
CA PHE A 3 -10.69 -17.47 9.23
C PHE A 3 -10.78 -16.11 8.52
N TRP A 4 -11.24 -16.12 7.26
CA TRP A 4 -11.46 -14.92 6.46
C TRP A 4 -12.92 -14.87 6.02
N LEU A 5 -13.55 -13.71 6.20
CA LEU A 5 -14.92 -13.45 5.74
C LEU A 5 -14.86 -12.61 4.46
N SER A 6 -15.65 -12.97 3.46
CA SER A 6 -15.76 -12.24 2.20
C SER A 6 -17.21 -12.13 1.75
N ASN A 7 -17.55 -11.01 1.13
CA ASN A 7 -18.82 -10.78 0.44
C ASN A 7 -18.69 -10.93 -1.09
N LEU A 8 -17.58 -11.49 -1.59
CA LEU A 8 -17.39 -11.78 -3.01
C LEU A 8 -18.32 -12.93 -3.46
N PRO A 9 -18.67 -13.01 -4.76
CA PRO A 9 -19.48 -14.11 -5.30
C PRO A 9 -18.94 -15.49 -4.93
N ALA A 10 -19.83 -16.46 -4.72
CA ALA A 10 -19.47 -17.82 -4.27
C ALA A 10 -18.59 -18.57 -5.29
N ASP A 11 -18.67 -18.21 -6.57
CA ASP A 11 -17.86 -18.73 -7.67
C ASP A 11 -16.49 -18.03 -7.81
N THR A 12 -16.17 -17.07 -6.93
CA THR A 12 -14.87 -16.39 -6.94
C THR A 12 -13.74 -17.41 -6.72
N PRO A 13 -12.75 -17.50 -7.64
CA PRO A 13 -11.65 -18.45 -7.49
C PRO A 13 -10.88 -18.23 -6.17
N LEU A 14 -10.51 -19.34 -5.51
CA LEU A 14 -9.73 -19.29 -4.27
C LEU A 14 -8.44 -18.48 -4.41
N ALA A 15 -7.77 -18.57 -5.56
CA ALA A 15 -6.57 -17.79 -5.84
C ALA A 15 -6.82 -16.27 -5.78
N THR A 16 -7.98 -15.81 -6.26
CA THR A 16 -8.39 -14.40 -6.17
C THR A 16 -8.67 -14.00 -4.72
N LEU A 17 -9.37 -14.85 -3.96
CA LEU A 17 -9.63 -14.61 -2.53
C LEU A 17 -8.32 -14.47 -1.74
N VAL A 18 -7.39 -15.41 -1.92
CA VAL A 18 -6.08 -15.40 -1.26
C VAL A 18 -5.28 -14.18 -1.68
N ARG A 19 -5.24 -13.85 -2.97
CA ARG A 19 -4.54 -12.65 -3.47
C ARG A 19 -5.08 -11.40 -2.80
N THR A 20 -6.39 -11.21 -2.78
CA THR A 20 -7.03 -10.04 -2.17
C THR A 20 -6.75 -9.98 -0.66
N ALA A 21 -6.87 -11.11 0.05
CA ALA A 21 -6.54 -11.19 1.47
C ALA A 21 -5.08 -10.79 1.76
N LYS A 22 -4.15 -11.18 0.88
CA LYS A 22 -2.73 -10.87 1.00
C LYS A 22 -2.38 -9.42 0.64
N LEU A 23 -3.20 -8.70 -0.14
CA LEU A 23 -3.00 -7.27 -0.40
C LEU A 23 -3.02 -6.42 0.86
N ARG A 24 -3.68 -6.88 1.95
CA ARG A 24 -3.63 -6.20 3.25
C ARG A 24 -2.19 -5.99 3.75
N TRP A 25 -1.32 -6.97 3.55
CA TRP A 25 0.08 -6.87 3.99
C TRP A 25 0.85 -5.80 3.20
N ARG A 26 0.51 -5.63 1.92
CA ARG A 26 1.07 -4.55 1.10
C ARG A 26 0.71 -3.18 1.68
N ILE A 27 -0.55 -2.99 2.07
CA ILE A 27 -1.00 -1.75 2.72
C ILE A 27 -0.17 -1.47 3.99
N GLU A 28 0.03 -2.46 4.84
CA GLU A 28 0.83 -2.30 6.07
C GLU A 28 2.28 -1.92 5.78
N ASN A 29 2.88 -2.52 4.75
CA ASN A 29 4.22 -2.18 4.30
C ASN A 29 4.29 -0.73 3.79
N ASP A 30 3.34 -0.34 2.94
CA ASP A 30 3.23 1.00 2.35
C ASP A 30 3.05 2.06 3.47
N TYR A 31 2.18 1.80 4.45
CA TYR A 31 2.03 2.66 5.63
C TYR A 31 3.29 2.75 6.48
N ARG A 32 4.09 1.69 6.57
CA ARG A 32 5.36 1.71 7.29
C ARG A 32 6.36 2.62 6.59
N GLU A 33 6.49 2.49 5.26
CA GLU A 33 7.34 3.34 4.44
C GLU A 33 6.92 4.82 4.57
N MET A 34 5.62 5.11 4.42
CA MET A 34 5.09 6.45 4.56
C MET A 34 5.38 7.06 5.95
N LYS A 35 5.21 6.29 7.02
CA LYS A 35 5.47 6.76 8.41
C LYS A 35 6.94 6.98 8.70
N GLN A 36 7.77 5.98 8.42
CA GLN A 36 9.15 5.95 8.89
C GLN A 36 10.10 6.72 7.96
N VAL A 37 9.83 6.70 6.65
CA VAL A 37 10.75 7.27 5.65
C VAL A 37 10.23 8.59 5.11
N LEU A 38 8.94 8.66 4.78
CA LEU A 38 8.36 9.84 4.11
C LEU A 38 7.77 10.88 5.07
N GLY A 39 7.84 10.63 6.38
CA GLY A 39 7.49 11.60 7.40
C GLY A 39 5.99 11.75 7.66
N LEU A 40 5.17 10.75 7.36
CA LEU A 40 3.74 10.78 7.72
C LEU A 40 3.54 10.99 9.23
N ALA A 41 4.46 10.48 10.06
CA ALA A 41 4.42 10.62 11.52
C ALA A 41 5.02 11.93 12.04
N HIS A 42 5.56 12.80 11.18
CA HIS A 42 6.30 14.01 11.58
C HIS A 42 5.44 15.29 11.61
N PHE A 43 4.13 15.18 11.39
CA PHE A 43 3.25 16.35 11.45
C PHE A 43 2.99 16.78 12.91
N GLU A 44 3.23 18.06 13.21
CA GLU A 44 3.15 18.60 14.59
C GLU A 44 1.73 18.99 15.06
N GLY A 45 0.68 18.77 14.26
CA GLY A 45 -0.70 18.94 14.74
C GLY A 45 -1.26 20.36 14.72
N ARG A 46 -0.63 21.31 14.02
CA ARG A 46 -0.95 22.75 14.14
C ARG A 46 -2.32 23.18 13.57
N THR A 47 -2.73 22.63 12.43
CA THR A 47 -4.02 22.96 11.78
C THR A 47 -4.56 21.79 10.96
N TRP A 48 -5.89 21.73 10.79
CA TRP A 48 -6.55 20.74 9.94
C TRP A 48 -6.12 20.82 8.47
N ARG A 49 -6.06 22.04 7.93
CA ARG A 49 -5.60 22.25 6.54
C ARG A 49 -4.13 21.84 6.37
N GLY A 50 -3.28 22.16 7.35
CA GLY A 50 -1.88 21.74 7.36
C GLY A 50 -1.74 20.22 7.36
N TRP A 51 -2.55 19.52 8.16
CA TRP A 51 -2.59 18.05 8.18
C TRP A 51 -2.95 17.47 6.81
N HIS A 52 -4.01 17.99 6.18
CA HIS A 52 -4.43 17.54 4.84
C HIS A 52 -3.34 17.74 3.79
N HIS A 53 -2.71 18.92 3.76
CA HIS A 53 -1.60 19.18 2.83
C HIS A 53 -0.44 18.21 3.10
N HIS A 54 -0.07 18.00 4.36
CA HIS A 54 1.01 17.09 4.75
C HIS A 54 0.75 15.65 4.31
N VAL A 55 -0.40 15.08 4.67
CA VAL A 55 -0.76 13.70 4.30
C VAL A 55 -0.84 13.54 2.78
N THR A 56 -1.35 14.55 2.06
CA THR A 56 -1.42 14.53 0.60
C THR A 56 -0.02 14.51 -0.02
N LEU A 57 0.89 15.37 0.44
CA LEU A 57 2.27 15.40 -0.06
C LEU A 57 3.02 14.10 0.22
N VAL A 58 2.87 13.52 1.41
CA VAL A 58 3.46 12.22 1.75
C VAL A 58 2.91 11.10 0.84
N SER A 59 1.60 11.13 0.55
CA SER A 59 0.97 10.15 -0.37
C SER A 59 1.48 10.30 -1.81
N VAL A 60 1.66 11.53 -2.30
CA VAL A 60 2.23 11.80 -3.63
C VAL A 60 3.69 11.33 -3.70
N ALA A 61 4.50 11.60 -2.67
CA ALA A 61 5.88 11.12 -2.60
C ALA A 61 5.95 9.58 -2.62
N HIS A 62 5.07 8.91 -1.87
CA HIS A 62 4.99 7.45 -1.89
C HIS A 62 4.60 6.90 -3.26
N ALA A 63 3.60 7.49 -3.92
CA ALA A 63 3.20 7.10 -5.26
C ALA A 63 4.35 7.26 -6.26
N PHE A 64 5.09 8.37 -6.20
CA PHE A 64 6.28 8.59 -7.03
C PHE A 64 7.35 7.50 -6.82
N CYS A 65 7.75 7.23 -5.58
CA CYS A 65 8.74 6.19 -5.28
C CYS A 65 8.26 4.79 -5.70
N THR A 66 6.97 4.51 -5.55
CA THR A 66 6.37 3.24 -5.98
C THR A 66 6.41 3.09 -7.48
N LEU A 67 6.03 4.12 -8.23
CA LEU A 67 6.09 4.13 -9.69
C LEU A 67 7.53 3.94 -10.18
N GLN A 68 8.51 4.64 -9.58
CA GLN A 68 9.91 4.46 -9.93
C GLN A 68 10.40 3.02 -9.69
N ARG A 69 9.99 2.37 -8.59
CA ARG A 69 10.32 0.96 -8.33
C ARG A 69 9.73 0.01 -9.37
N ILE A 70 8.48 0.24 -9.77
CA ILE A 70 7.79 -0.57 -10.79
C ILE A 70 8.48 -0.39 -12.15
N THR A 71 8.80 0.85 -12.54
CA THR A 71 9.48 1.12 -13.82
C THR A 71 10.90 0.56 -13.85
N ARG A 72 11.64 0.63 -12.75
CA ARG A 72 13.03 0.12 -12.66
C ARG A 72 13.10 -1.40 -12.52
N SER A 73 12.02 -2.04 -12.10
CA SER A 73 11.93 -3.50 -11.98
C SER A 73 11.01 -4.04 -13.08
N PRO A 74 11.42 -4.05 -14.37
CA PRO A 74 10.78 -4.95 -15.31
C PRO A 74 11.06 -6.34 -14.74
N LYS A 75 10.00 -7.01 -14.29
CA LYS A 75 10.00 -8.41 -13.84
C LYS A 75 11.09 -9.15 -14.59
N GLU A 76 12.16 -9.58 -13.90
CA GLU A 76 13.05 -10.61 -14.43
C GLU A 76 12.12 -11.73 -14.88
N THR A 77 12.02 -11.93 -16.19
CA THR A 77 11.34 -13.07 -16.78
C THR A 77 12.10 -14.28 -16.27
N ALA A 78 11.62 -14.86 -15.16
CA ALA A 78 12.15 -16.11 -14.65
C ALA A 78 12.11 -17.13 -15.80
N PRO A 79 13.23 -17.79 -16.15
CA PRO A 79 13.22 -18.82 -17.17
C PRO A 79 12.30 -19.96 -16.71
N ALA A 80 11.56 -20.50 -17.68
CA ALA A 80 10.63 -21.61 -17.53
C ALA A 80 11.33 -22.93 -17.17
#